data_AF-A0A8T3QN74-F1
#
_entry.id   AF-A0A8T3QN74-F1
#
_cell.length_a   1.000
_cell.length_b   1.000
_cell.length_c   1.000
_cell.angle_alpha   90.00
_cell.angle_beta   90.00
_cell.angle_gamma   90.00
#
_symmetry.space_group_name_H-M   'P 1'
#
loop_
_entity.id
_entity.type
_entity.pdbx_description
1 polymer ?
#
loop_
_entity_poly.entity_id
_entity_poly.type
_entity_poly.pdbx_seq_one_letter_code
_entity_poly.pdbx_strand_id
1 'polypeptide(L)'
;MHVDIVVPRTQIPAKMRLLSRREEFEAKSEARTAMLDAGYPLGGESREFGTAEQWLVEVAVRMVAVAVREPTNPERALASIDDWRDCDDNQILALWSEYCDLAARLDPVGSNKLTDQELDGIIASAKKKDVDLLMAFGSRRLALFAITSASPPASSETPTS
;
A
#
# COMPACT_ATOMS: atom_id res chain seq x y z
N MET A 1 -14.41 16.40 0.04
CA MET A 1 -13.46 17.09 -0.86
C MET A 1 -12.75 16.01 -1.66
N HIS A 2 -13.09 15.85 -2.94
CA HIS A 2 -12.47 14.84 -3.81
C HIS A 2 -11.16 15.40 -4.35
N VAL A 3 -10.08 14.62 -4.27
CA VAL A 3 -8.77 15.02 -4.79
C VAL A 3 -8.58 14.36 -6.14
N ASP A 4 -8.34 15.18 -7.15
CA ASP A 4 -8.04 14.71 -8.50
C ASP A 4 -6.57 14.28 -8.50
N ILE A 5 -6.29 12.97 -8.58
CA ILE A 5 -4.92 12.46 -8.68
C ILE A 5 -4.64 12.21 -10.15
N VAL A 6 -3.79 13.07 -10.73
CA VAL A 6 -3.20 12.85 -12.04
C VAL A 6 -1.96 12.00 -11.85
N VAL A 7 -2.02 10.72 -12.21
CA VAL A 7 -0.91 9.77 -12.04
C VAL A 7 0.00 9.85 -13.28
N PRO A 8 1.27 10.28 -13.16
CA PRO A 8 2.19 10.32 -14.29
C PRO A 8 2.62 8.90 -14.68
N ARG A 9 2.60 8.59 -15.99
CA ARG A 9 2.89 7.28 -16.65
C ARG A 9 1.71 6.31 -16.81
N THR A 10 0.54 6.64 -16.30
CA THR A 10 -0.74 6.01 -16.66
C THR A 10 -1.72 7.14 -16.92
N GLN A 11 -1.76 7.64 -18.15
CA GLN A 11 -2.66 8.72 -18.57
C GLN A 11 -4.10 8.23 -18.60
N ILE A 12 -4.68 8.00 -17.43
CA ILE A 12 -6.10 7.77 -17.29
C ILE A 12 -6.64 9.00 -16.57
N PRO A 13 -7.49 9.81 -17.21
CA PRO A 13 -8.20 10.84 -16.49
C PRO A 13 -9.10 10.10 -15.48
N ALA A 14 -8.74 10.15 -14.20
CA ALA A 14 -9.45 9.48 -13.13
C ALA A 14 -9.38 10.30 -11.83
N LYS A 15 -10.32 10.06 -10.94
CA LYS A 15 -10.28 10.58 -9.56
C LYS A 15 -10.11 9.42 -8.60
N MET A 16 -9.36 9.65 -7.54
CA MET A 16 -9.15 8.64 -6.50
C MET A 16 -9.85 9.07 -5.21
N ARG A 17 -10.61 8.16 -4.62
CA ARG A 17 -11.34 8.38 -3.37
C ARG A 17 -10.77 7.47 -2.29
N LEU A 18 -10.68 8.00 -1.07
CA LEU A 18 -10.41 7.16 0.10
C LEU A 18 -11.56 6.23 0.41
N LEU A 19 -11.20 4.97 0.65
CA LEU A 19 -12.13 3.97 1.13
C LEU A 19 -12.40 4.21 2.62
N SER A 20 -13.63 3.91 3.01
CA SER A 20 -13.96 3.73 4.41
C SER A 20 -13.30 2.44 4.93
N ARG A 21 -13.09 2.34 6.25
CA ARG A 21 -12.55 1.13 6.89
C ARG A 21 -13.30 -0.15 6.51
N ARG A 22 -14.61 -0.05 6.29
CA ARG A 22 -15.45 -1.16 5.85
C ARG A 22 -15.08 -1.60 4.43
N GLU A 23 -14.98 -0.67 3.50
CA GLU A 23 -14.61 -0.95 2.11
C GLU A 23 -13.19 -1.53 2.02
N GLU A 24 -12.24 -1.03 2.82
CA GLU A 24 -10.88 -1.61 2.87
C GLU A 24 -10.88 -3.05 3.40
N PHE A 25 -11.70 -3.32 4.42
CA PHE A 25 -11.85 -4.65 4.99
C PHE A 25 -12.50 -5.62 3.99
N GLU A 26 -13.57 -5.18 3.32
CA GLU A 26 -14.26 -5.95 2.29
C GLU A 26 -13.30 -6.29 1.14
N ALA A 27 -12.57 -5.31 0.59
CA ALA A 27 -11.59 -5.52 -0.47
C ALA A 27 -10.48 -6.52 -0.08
N LYS A 28 -9.94 -6.44 1.14
CA LYS A 28 -8.94 -7.40 1.65
C LYS A 28 -9.53 -8.78 1.90
N SER A 29 -10.76 -8.86 2.39
CA SER A 29 -11.46 -10.13 2.58
C SER A 29 -11.70 -10.82 1.24
N GLU A 30 -12.12 -10.08 0.22
CA GLU A 30 -12.31 -10.63 -1.12
C GLU A 30 -10.97 -11.02 -1.78
N ALA A 31 -9.90 -10.25 -1.56
CA ALA A 31 -8.54 -10.62 -1.99
C ALA A 31 -8.15 -11.98 -1.41
N ARG A 32 -8.40 -12.16 -0.10
CA ARG A 32 -8.14 -13.42 0.59
C ARG A 32 -8.95 -14.58 0.01
N THR A 33 -10.23 -14.37 -0.29
CA THR A 33 -11.07 -15.38 -0.93
C THR A 33 -10.56 -15.74 -2.33
N ALA A 34 -10.20 -14.75 -3.14
CA ALA A 34 -9.67 -15.02 -4.48
C ALA A 34 -8.33 -15.77 -4.46
N MET A 35 -7.44 -15.44 -3.51
CA MET A 35 -6.19 -16.17 -3.31
C MET A 35 -6.46 -17.64 -2.93
N LEU A 36 -7.45 -17.89 -2.07
CA LEU A 36 -7.87 -19.25 -1.71
C LEU A 36 -8.41 -20.03 -2.91
N ASP A 37 -9.30 -19.41 -3.68
CA ASP A 37 -9.90 -20.04 -4.86
C ASP A 37 -8.85 -20.34 -5.94
N ALA A 38 -7.79 -19.54 -6.01
CA ALA A 38 -6.63 -19.76 -6.87
C ALA A 38 -5.63 -20.80 -6.32
N GLY A 39 -5.92 -21.42 -5.16
CA GLY A 39 -5.12 -22.49 -4.58
C GLY A 39 -3.95 -22.02 -3.70
N TYR A 40 -3.90 -20.75 -3.32
CA TYR A 40 -2.90 -20.25 -2.37
C TYR A 40 -3.34 -20.54 -0.92
N PRO A 41 -2.47 -21.15 -0.09
CA PRO A 41 -2.83 -21.55 1.27
C PRO A 41 -3.04 -20.34 2.20
N LEU A 42 -3.97 -20.47 3.15
CA LEU A 42 -4.07 -19.58 4.32
C LEU A 42 -3.09 -20.04 5.38
N GLY A 43 -2.03 -19.27 5.63
CA GLY A 43 -0.90 -19.70 6.43
C GLY A 43 -1.21 -20.22 7.84
N GLY A 44 -0.41 -21.20 8.28
CA GLY A 44 -0.19 -21.54 9.69
C GLY A 44 1.31 -21.46 9.97
N GLU A 45 1.68 -20.67 10.99
CA GLU A 45 3.01 -20.43 11.62
C GLU A 45 4.25 -20.18 10.73
N SER A 46 4.20 -20.41 9.43
CA SER A 46 5.21 -20.03 8.45
C SER A 46 4.53 -19.16 7.40
N ARG A 47 4.97 -17.90 7.37
CA ARG A 47 4.75 -16.93 6.29
C ARG A 47 4.87 -17.68 4.96
N GLU A 48 3.83 -17.73 4.16
CA GLU A 48 3.69 -16.91 2.95
C GLU A 48 2.31 -17.21 2.36
N PHE A 49 1.65 -16.20 1.80
CA PHE A 49 0.44 -16.37 0.99
C PHE A 49 0.88 -16.94 -0.37
N GLY A 50 0.50 -16.39 -1.52
CA GLY A 50 1.44 -16.45 -2.65
C GLY A 50 2.81 -15.85 -2.26
N THR A 51 3.69 -15.61 -3.22
CA THR A 51 4.79 -14.68 -2.93
C THR A 51 4.19 -13.40 -2.32
N ALA A 52 4.89 -12.74 -1.38
CA ALA A 52 4.36 -11.52 -0.74
C ALA A 52 3.87 -10.48 -1.78
N GLU A 53 4.48 -10.52 -2.95
CA GLU A 53 4.12 -9.83 -4.17
C GLU A 53 2.72 -10.21 -4.72
N GLN A 54 2.40 -11.49 -4.90
CA GLN A 54 1.07 -11.93 -5.38
C GLN A 54 -0.07 -11.48 -4.46
N TRP A 55 0.14 -11.56 -3.14
CA TRP A 55 -0.81 -11.02 -2.17
C TRP A 55 -0.97 -9.51 -2.31
N LEU A 56 0.15 -8.79 -2.43
CA LEU A 56 0.13 -7.33 -2.58
C LEU A 56 -0.59 -6.90 -3.85
N VAL A 57 -0.35 -7.59 -4.97
CA VAL A 57 -1.00 -7.33 -6.26
C VAL A 57 -2.51 -7.57 -6.17
N GLU A 58 -2.99 -8.71 -5.64
CA GLU A 58 -4.44 -8.97 -5.55
C GLU A 58 -5.15 -7.95 -4.63
N VAL A 59 -4.51 -7.55 -3.54
CA VAL A 59 -5.02 -6.46 -2.69
C VAL A 59 -5.04 -5.14 -3.47
N ALA A 60 -3.96 -4.80 -4.16
CA ALA A 60 -3.84 -3.57 -4.94
C ALA A 60 -4.92 -3.48 -6.03
N VAL A 61 -5.13 -4.55 -6.81
CA VAL A 61 -6.19 -4.64 -7.83
C VAL A 61 -7.56 -4.29 -7.23
N ARG A 62 -7.94 -4.94 -6.13
CA ARG A 62 -9.25 -4.75 -5.51
C ARG A 62 -9.42 -3.37 -4.89
N MET A 63 -8.38 -2.88 -4.23
CA MET A 63 -8.41 -1.54 -3.66
C MET A 63 -8.51 -0.48 -4.75
N VAL A 64 -7.75 -0.61 -5.84
CA VAL A 64 -7.78 0.30 -7.00
C VAL A 64 -9.16 0.26 -7.68
N ALA A 65 -9.75 -0.92 -7.88
CA ALA A 65 -11.08 -1.06 -8.45
C ALA A 65 -12.16 -0.29 -7.66
N VAL A 66 -12.02 -0.25 -6.33
CA VAL A 66 -12.93 0.48 -5.44
C VAL A 66 -12.52 1.94 -5.24
N ALA A 67 -11.26 2.31 -5.40
CA ALA A 67 -10.78 3.67 -5.15
C ALA A 67 -10.91 4.59 -6.37
N VAL A 68 -10.72 4.03 -7.58
CA VAL A 68 -10.62 4.81 -8.82
C VAL A 68 -12.01 5.03 -9.43
N ARG A 69 -12.28 6.28 -9.78
CA ARG A 69 -13.59 6.78 -10.20
C ARG A 69 -13.51 7.58 -11.50
N GLU A 70 -14.61 7.61 -12.23
CA GLU A 70 -14.74 8.44 -13.42
C GLU A 70 -14.58 9.93 -13.06
N PRO A 71 -13.83 10.72 -13.84
CA PRO A 71 -13.64 12.15 -13.57
C PRO A 71 -14.94 12.94 -13.57
N THR A 72 -15.84 12.58 -14.47
CA THR A 72 -17.14 13.25 -14.68
C THR A 72 -18.23 12.68 -13.78
N ASN A 73 -18.01 11.52 -13.15
CA ASN A 73 -18.95 10.89 -12.25
C ASN A 73 -18.22 10.16 -11.10
N PRO A 74 -17.90 10.86 -9.99
CA PRO A 74 -17.14 10.31 -8.87
C PRO A 74 -17.83 9.15 -8.14
N GLU A 75 -19.12 8.91 -8.36
CA GLU A 75 -19.84 7.77 -7.77
C GLU A 75 -19.64 6.48 -8.59
N ARG A 76 -19.19 6.60 -9.84
CA ARG A 76 -19.00 5.47 -10.75
C ARG A 76 -17.54 5.02 -10.76
N ALA A 77 -17.34 3.71 -10.54
CA ALA A 77 -16.05 3.07 -10.73
C ALA A 77 -15.58 3.24 -12.17
N LEU A 78 -14.28 3.51 -12.35
CA LEU A 78 -13.71 3.76 -13.67
C LEU A 78 -13.71 2.51 -14.55
N ALA A 79 -13.44 1.35 -13.96
CA ALA A 79 -13.37 0.06 -14.65
C ALA A 79 -13.75 -1.07 -13.67
N SER A 80 -14.09 -2.24 -14.22
CA SER A 80 -14.42 -3.42 -13.43
C SER A 80 -13.17 -4.05 -12.81
N ILE A 81 -13.35 -4.92 -11.81
CA ILE A 81 -12.21 -5.65 -11.21
C ILE A 81 -11.45 -6.50 -12.23
N ASP A 82 -12.15 -7.10 -13.20
CA ASP A 82 -11.52 -7.94 -14.22
C ASP A 82 -10.68 -7.08 -15.19
N ASP A 83 -11.14 -5.88 -15.55
CA ASP A 83 -10.34 -4.93 -16.33
C ASP A 83 -9.04 -4.54 -15.60
N TRP A 84 -9.09 -4.39 -14.27
CA TRP A 84 -7.90 -4.11 -13.47
C TRP A 84 -6.96 -5.31 -13.32
N ARG A 85 -7.48 -6.54 -13.36
CA ARG A 85 -6.65 -7.76 -13.36
C ARG A 85 -5.88 -7.96 -14.66
N ASP A 86 -6.44 -7.48 -15.77
CA ASP A 86 -5.79 -7.52 -17.07
C ASP A 86 -4.70 -6.45 -17.24
N CYS A 87 -4.57 -5.53 -16.27
CA CYS A 87 -3.51 -4.53 -16.25
C CYS A 87 -2.17 -5.14 -15.81
N ASP A 88 -1.07 -4.47 -16.18
CA ASP A 88 0.27 -4.84 -15.71
C ASP A 88 0.42 -4.61 -14.20
N ASP A 89 1.04 -5.57 -13.50
CA ASP A 89 1.24 -5.51 -12.05
C ASP A 89 1.94 -4.22 -11.61
N ASN A 90 2.93 -3.72 -12.37
CA ASN A 90 3.62 -2.48 -12.01
C ASN A 90 2.69 -1.26 -12.13
N GLN A 91 1.75 -1.27 -13.08
CA GLN A 91 0.77 -0.19 -13.21
C GLN A 91 -0.20 -0.20 -12.02
N ILE A 92 -0.66 -1.39 -11.62
CA ILE A 92 -1.53 -1.55 -10.45
C ILE A 92 -0.82 -1.13 -9.17
N LEU A 93 0.43 -1.56 -8.98
CA LEU A 93 1.22 -1.21 -7.80
C LEU A 93 1.54 0.30 -7.75
N ALA A 94 1.76 0.95 -8.90
CA ALA A 94 1.93 2.40 -8.96
C ALA A 94 0.66 3.14 -8.52
N LEU A 95 -0.52 2.73 -9.01
CA LEU A 95 -1.81 3.31 -8.59
C LEU A 95 -2.09 3.07 -7.10
N TRP A 96 -1.73 1.88 -6.60
CA TRP A 96 -1.86 1.55 -5.20
C TRP A 96 -0.93 2.37 -4.30
N SER A 97 0.30 2.65 -4.75
CA SER A 97 1.23 3.55 -4.06
C SER A 97 0.64 4.96 -3.95
N GLU A 98 0.07 5.49 -5.03
CA GLU A 98 -0.60 6.80 -5.03
C GLU A 98 -1.81 6.84 -4.09
N TYR A 99 -2.59 5.74 -4.02
CA TYR A 99 -3.66 5.60 -3.04
C TYR A 99 -3.14 5.67 -1.61
N CYS A 100 -2.07 4.93 -1.30
CA CYS A 100 -1.46 4.93 0.03
C CYS A 100 -0.97 6.33 0.41
N ASP A 101 -0.35 7.06 -0.52
CA ASP A 101 0.11 8.42 -0.30
C ASP A 101 -1.06 9.41 -0.13
N LEU A 102 -2.17 9.24 -0.87
CA LEU A 102 -3.39 10.01 -0.65
C LEU A 102 -3.99 9.74 0.75
N ALA A 103 -4.13 8.47 1.12
CA ALA A 103 -4.68 8.04 2.41
C ALA A 103 -3.91 8.68 3.54
N ALA A 104 -2.59 8.68 3.42
CA ALA A 104 -1.75 9.18 4.48
C ALA A 104 -1.62 10.72 4.51
N ARG A 105 -1.89 11.42 3.41
CA ARG A 105 -2.05 12.89 3.40
C ARG A 105 -3.33 13.34 4.09
N LEU A 106 -4.43 12.61 3.87
CA LEU A 106 -5.76 12.98 4.36
C LEU A 106 -6.08 12.45 5.77
N ASP A 107 -5.41 11.38 6.20
CA ASP A 107 -5.37 10.93 7.59
C ASP A 107 -3.92 10.95 8.13
N PRO A 108 -3.36 12.15 8.41
CA PRO A 108 -2.02 12.26 8.96
C PRO A 108 -1.91 11.69 10.39
N VAL A 109 -3.03 11.36 11.04
CA VAL A 109 -3.10 10.83 12.41
C VAL A 109 -3.20 9.29 12.44
N GLY A 110 -3.50 8.66 11.30
CA GLY A 110 -3.35 7.22 11.10
C GLY A 110 -1.91 6.77 11.39
N SER A 111 -1.76 5.96 12.45
CA SER A 111 -0.51 5.46 13.05
C SER A 111 0.76 6.21 12.59
N ASN A 112 1.19 7.19 13.38
CA ASN A 112 2.50 7.85 13.25
C ASN A 112 3.70 6.90 13.49
N LYS A 113 3.47 5.59 13.52
CA LYS A 113 4.46 4.57 13.78
C LYS A 113 4.41 3.54 12.66
N LEU A 114 5.59 3.22 12.13
CA LEU A 114 5.80 1.99 11.40
C LEU A 114 5.55 0.83 12.36
N THR A 115 4.87 -0.20 11.89
CA THR A 115 4.84 -1.49 12.60
C THR A 115 6.23 -2.12 12.55
N ASP A 116 6.53 -2.99 13.50
CA ASP A 116 7.84 -3.69 13.55
C ASP A 116 8.08 -4.48 12.25
N GLN A 117 7.03 -5.06 11.67
CA GLN A 117 7.10 -5.78 10.39
C GLN A 117 7.45 -4.85 9.22
N GLU A 118 6.89 -3.65 9.17
CA GLU A 118 7.21 -2.66 8.13
C GLU A 118 8.64 -2.14 8.30
N LEU A 119 9.09 -1.92 9.54
CA LEU A 119 10.46 -1.50 9.84
C LEU A 119 11.46 -2.56 9.36
N ASP A 120 11.23 -3.82 9.72
CA ASP A 120 12.08 -4.95 9.31
C ASP A 120 12.09 -5.13 7.78
N GLY A 121 10.94 -4.96 7.14
CA GLY A 121 10.81 -5.01 5.68
C GLY A 121 11.62 -3.92 4.98
N ILE A 122 11.54 -2.68 5.46
CA ILE A 122 12.29 -1.55 4.91
C ILE A 122 13.80 -1.77 5.12
N ILE A 123 14.23 -2.22 6.31
CA ILE A 123 15.64 -2.50 6.62
C ILE A 123 16.18 -3.63 5.73
N ALA A 124 15.42 -4.71 5.56
CA ALA A 124 15.83 -5.83 4.72
C ALA A 124 15.98 -5.41 3.25
N SER A 125 15.06 -4.59 2.75
CA SER A 125 15.09 -4.05 1.38
C SER A 125 16.26 -3.09 1.18
N ALA A 126 16.50 -2.19 2.14
CA ALA A 126 17.64 -1.29 2.13
C ALA A 126 18.98 -2.03 2.14
N LYS A 127 19.12 -3.09 2.95
CA LYS A 127 20.32 -3.94 2.98
C LYS A 127 20.57 -4.65 1.66
N LYS A 128 19.51 -5.08 0.98
CA LYS A 128 19.58 -5.70 -0.35
C LYS A 128 19.75 -4.69 -1.48
N LYS A 129 19.66 -3.38 -1.20
CA LYS A 129 19.62 -2.28 -2.19
C LYS A 129 18.51 -2.48 -3.22
N ASP A 130 17.40 -3.06 -2.80
CA ASP A 130 16.25 -3.37 -3.64
C ASP A 130 15.36 -2.12 -3.71
N VAL A 131 15.59 -1.30 -4.74
CA VAL A 131 14.94 0.00 -4.91
C VAL A 131 13.45 -0.17 -5.21
N ASP A 132 13.07 -1.20 -5.96
CA ASP A 132 11.68 -1.46 -6.33
C ASP A 132 10.88 -1.88 -5.09
N LEU A 133 11.46 -2.75 -4.25
CA LEU A 133 10.83 -3.15 -2.99
C LEU A 133 10.75 -1.98 -2.00
N LEU A 134 11.74 -1.09 -1.97
CA LEU A 134 11.70 0.12 -1.16
C LEU A 134 10.56 1.04 -1.60
N MET A 135 10.43 1.29 -2.90
CA MET A 135 9.39 2.15 -3.45
C MET A 135 7.98 1.59 -3.21
N ALA A 136 7.83 0.26 -3.15
CA ALA A 136 6.56 -0.39 -2.81
C ALA A 136 6.03 -0.09 -1.39
N PHE A 137 6.89 0.34 -0.45
CA PHE A 137 6.44 0.81 0.86
C PHE A 137 5.75 2.19 0.81
N GLY A 138 5.93 2.94 -0.27
CA GLY A 138 5.37 4.29 -0.43
C GLY A 138 6.20 5.38 0.25
N SER A 139 6.09 6.60 -0.30
CA SER A 139 6.98 7.72 0.04
C SER A 139 6.87 8.12 1.52
N ARG A 140 5.67 8.06 2.11
CA ARG A 140 5.49 8.38 3.53
C ARG A 140 6.16 7.37 4.46
N ARG A 141 6.06 6.06 4.20
CA ARG A 141 6.65 5.06 5.10
C ARG A 141 8.16 5.14 5.09
N LEU A 142 8.75 5.40 3.91
CA LEU A 142 10.17 5.70 3.78
C LEU A 142 10.56 7.00 4.50
N ALA A 143 9.74 8.05 4.39
CA ALA A 143 9.96 9.30 5.12
C ALA A 143 9.86 9.11 6.65
N LEU A 144 8.88 8.35 7.14
CA LEU A 144 8.76 7.98 8.54
C LEU A 144 9.96 7.16 8.99
N PHE A 145 10.38 6.17 8.19
CA PHE A 145 11.58 5.38 8.46
C PHE A 145 12.82 6.26 8.58
N ALA A 146 13.01 7.21 7.66
CA ALA A 146 14.12 8.16 7.69
C ALA A 146 14.08 9.04 8.95
N ILE A 147 12.91 9.53 9.37
CA ILE A 147 12.75 10.32 10.59
C ILE A 147 13.00 9.47 11.85
N THR A 148 12.50 8.23 11.90
CA THR A 148 12.68 7.33 13.05
C THR A 148 14.12 6.79 13.16
N SER A 149 14.80 6.57 12.03
CA SER A 149 16.20 6.11 11.99
C SER A 149 17.21 7.24 12.14
N ALA A 150 16.82 8.49 11.85
CA ALA A 150 17.60 9.68 12.13
C ALA A 150 17.54 10.11 13.61
N SER A 151 16.70 9.48 14.44
CA SER A 151 16.77 9.64 15.89
C SER A 151 17.90 8.74 16.41
N PRO A 152 19.05 9.30 16.84
CA PRO A 152 20.06 8.48 17.51
C PRO A 152 19.42 7.89 18.77
N PRO A 153 19.76 6.66 19.21
CA PRO A 153 19.55 6.35 20.61
C PRO A 153 20.24 7.47 21.38
N ALA A 154 19.57 8.07 22.36
CA ALA A 154 20.21 9.02 23.25
C ALA A 154 21.38 8.28 23.94
N SER A 155 22.55 8.29 23.32
CA SER A 155 23.80 7.91 23.95
C SER A 155 24.07 8.99 24.97
N SER A 156 23.75 8.69 26.21
CA SER A 156 24.78 8.47 27.22
C SER A 156 24.12 8.24 28.58
N GLU A 157 24.29 7.00 29.06
CA GLU A 157 24.64 6.75 30.45
C GLU A 157 25.87 7.65 30.81
N THR A 158 26.14 8.07 32.05
CA THR A 158 25.99 7.41 33.35
C THR A 158 26.22 8.46 34.48
N PRO A 159 26.44 8.13 35.78
CA PRO A 159 25.70 8.68 36.91
C PRO A 159 26.56 9.57 37.86
N THR A 160 26.02 9.85 39.05
CA THR A 160 26.68 10.29 40.30
C THR A 160 26.90 11.80 40.46
N SER A 161 26.24 12.40 41.45
CA SER A 161 26.83 12.60 42.78
C SER A 161 25.77 12.89 43.84
#